data_AF-A0A6J7L0M6-F1
#
_entry.id   AF-A0A6J7L0M6-F1
#
_cell.length_a   1.000
_cell.length_b   1.000
_cell.length_c   1.000
_cell.angle_alpha   90.00
_cell.angle_beta   90.00
_cell.angle_gamma   90.00
#
_symmetry.space_group_name_H-M   'P 1'
#
loop_
_entity.id
_entity.type
_entity.pdbx_description
1 polymer ?
#
loop_
_entity_poly.entity_id
_entity_poly.type
_entity_poly.pdbx_seq_one_letter_code
_entity_poly.pdbx_strand_id
1 'polypeptide(L)'
;MPTRGGNGTNYATVWPGAPMTLTLNEPATYFGLWWSAGDGNNLLEFYSGNTLVGTFSFESLMTALQSQTLQSDGNNGPIYDTQDYYGNPVNTEDGGEPFAYLHVFATAGKTFDKVVVTQITGGGFEFDNVMVSFAKTASAGTLVHIAGPVETVVVEDDTPAAPVVKPELANTGADGTWYLLSLGISGMLLASGAVALITAKRRR
;
A
#
# COMPACT_ATOMS: atom_id res chain seq x y z
N MET A 1 -15.48 13.13 -9.54
CA MET A 1 -15.47 14.09 -8.40
C MET A 1 -16.13 13.39 -7.23
N PRO A 2 -15.55 13.43 -6.03
CA PRO A 2 -16.19 12.83 -4.86
C PRO A 2 -17.53 13.54 -4.58
N THR A 3 -18.50 12.81 -4.04
CA THR A 3 -19.73 13.41 -3.51
C THR A 3 -19.60 13.60 -2.00
N ARG A 4 -20.61 14.19 -1.37
CA ARG A 4 -20.75 14.07 0.09
C ARG A 4 -21.11 12.62 0.43
N GLY A 5 -20.58 12.13 1.54
CA GLY A 5 -20.91 10.83 2.13
C GLY A 5 -22.29 10.77 2.76
N GLY A 6 -22.44 9.95 3.80
CA GLY A 6 -23.67 9.75 4.56
C GLY A 6 -24.45 11.05 4.79
N ASN A 7 -25.78 10.94 4.89
CA ASN A 7 -26.69 12.10 4.90
C ASN A 7 -26.27 13.15 5.95
N GLY A 8 -25.94 14.36 5.50
CA GLY A 8 -25.54 15.47 6.38
C GLY A 8 -24.05 15.55 6.72
N THR A 9 -23.21 14.65 6.20
CA THR A 9 -21.75 14.71 6.42
C THR A 9 -21.05 15.68 5.44
N ASN A 10 -19.81 16.05 5.79
CA ASN A 10 -18.91 16.82 4.93
C ASN A 10 -17.79 15.95 4.32
N TYR A 11 -17.82 14.62 4.54
CA TYR A 11 -16.80 13.70 4.02
C TYR A 11 -16.89 13.57 2.50
N ALA A 12 -15.74 13.44 1.86
CA ALA A 12 -15.65 13.08 0.45
C ALA A 12 -15.90 11.58 0.31
N THR A 13 -16.76 11.19 -0.63
CA THR A 13 -17.10 9.77 -0.85
C THR A 13 -16.91 9.35 -2.29
N VAL A 14 -16.31 8.17 -2.46
CA VAL A 14 -16.20 7.44 -3.72
C VAL A 14 -17.14 6.25 -3.70
N TRP A 15 -17.97 6.13 -4.75
CA TRP A 15 -18.96 5.07 -4.89
C TRP A 15 -18.47 3.96 -5.83
N PRO A 16 -19.01 2.73 -5.73
CA PRO A 16 -18.74 1.66 -6.66
C PRO A 16 -18.92 2.08 -8.12
N GLY A 17 -17.96 1.71 -8.97
CA GLY A 17 -17.98 2.03 -10.40
C GLY A 17 -17.62 3.48 -10.77
N ALA A 18 -17.32 4.33 -9.79
CA ALA A 18 -16.96 5.73 -10.01
C ALA A 18 -15.67 6.11 -9.25
N PRO A 19 -14.51 5.50 -9.58
CA PRO A 19 -13.25 5.75 -8.88
C PRO A 19 -12.84 7.22 -8.99
N MET A 20 -12.10 7.69 -7.98
CA MET A 20 -11.51 9.02 -7.96
C MET A 20 -10.01 8.93 -8.20
N THR A 21 -9.47 9.84 -9.00
CA THR A 21 -8.04 9.98 -9.20
C THR A 21 -7.58 11.32 -8.65
N LEU A 22 -6.56 11.29 -7.78
CA LEU A 22 -5.77 12.45 -7.41
C LEU A 22 -4.47 12.43 -8.21
N THR A 23 -4.20 13.50 -8.96
CA THR A 23 -2.93 13.70 -9.65
C THR A 23 -2.16 14.79 -8.94
N LEU A 24 -0.89 14.51 -8.65
CA LEU A 24 0.03 15.40 -7.96
C LEU A 24 0.94 16.08 -8.99
N ASN A 25 1.30 17.33 -8.73
CA ASN A 25 2.17 18.09 -9.63
C ASN A 25 3.65 17.71 -9.48
N GLU A 26 3.99 17.00 -8.40
CA GLU A 26 5.35 16.55 -8.08
C GLU A 26 5.29 15.14 -7.49
N PRO A 27 6.32 14.30 -7.71
CA PRO A 27 6.39 12.98 -7.09
C PRO A 27 6.48 13.07 -5.56
N ALA A 28 5.54 12.43 -4.87
CA ALA A 28 5.44 12.39 -3.43
C ALA A 28 6.01 11.10 -2.83
N THR A 29 6.34 11.18 -1.56
CA THR A 29 6.88 10.07 -0.74
C THR A 29 5.92 9.69 0.39
N TYR A 30 4.89 10.49 0.63
CA TYR A 30 3.92 10.29 1.70
C TYR A 30 2.52 10.74 1.27
N PHE A 31 1.54 9.91 1.60
CA PHE A 31 0.12 10.18 1.48
C PHE A 31 -0.57 9.83 2.80
N GLY A 32 -1.41 10.73 3.31
CA GLY A 32 -2.22 10.47 4.47
C GLY A 32 -3.66 10.91 4.25
N LEU A 33 -4.60 10.26 4.94
CA LEU A 33 -6.01 10.61 4.88
C LEU A 33 -6.73 10.18 6.16
N TRP A 34 -7.78 10.92 6.53
CA TRP A 34 -8.77 10.46 7.48
C TRP A 34 -9.74 9.51 6.79
N TRP A 35 -9.84 8.29 7.30
CA TRP A 35 -10.73 7.24 6.82
C TRP A 35 -11.90 7.08 7.79
N SER A 36 -13.11 7.18 7.27
CA SER A 36 -14.35 7.21 8.03
C SER A 36 -15.22 6.02 7.66
N ALA A 37 -15.90 5.42 8.64
CA ALA A 37 -16.92 4.38 8.40
C ALA A 37 -16.45 3.27 7.44
N GLY A 38 -15.25 2.79 7.70
CA GLY A 38 -14.46 2.05 6.72
C GLY A 38 -14.86 0.59 6.49
N ASP A 39 -14.60 0.06 5.29
CA ASP A 39 -14.78 -1.36 5.00
C ASP A 39 -13.64 -1.99 4.20
N GLY A 40 -13.67 -3.33 4.06
CA GLY A 40 -12.66 -4.08 3.32
C GLY A 40 -12.71 -3.91 1.79
N ASN A 41 -13.74 -3.25 1.24
CA ASN A 41 -13.88 -2.97 -0.19
C ASN A 41 -13.26 -1.62 -0.58
N ASN A 42 -12.78 -0.84 0.39
CA ASN A 42 -11.98 0.34 0.15
C ASN A 42 -10.60 -0.05 -0.41
N LEU A 43 -10.14 0.69 -1.42
CA LEU A 43 -8.86 0.45 -2.08
C LEU A 43 -8.16 1.76 -2.41
N LEU A 44 -6.85 1.82 -2.12
CA LEU A 44 -5.96 2.85 -2.64
C LEU A 44 -4.92 2.21 -3.55
N GLU A 45 -4.67 2.84 -4.69
CA GLU A 45 -3.59 2.47 -5.60
C GLU A 45 -2.70 3.69 -5.86
N PHE A 46 -1.39 3.46 -5.84
CA PHE A 46 -0.36 4.48 -5.98
C PHE A 46 0.43 4.22 -7.24
N TYR A 47 0.58 5.25 -8.07
CA TYR A 47 1.21 5.16 -9.36
C TYR A 47 2.34 6.19 -9.48
N SER A 48 3.40 5.81 -10.20
CA SER A 48 4.43 6.71 -10.72
C SER A 48 4.26 6.76 -12.24
N GLY A 49 3.71 7.85 -12.75
CA GLY A 49 3.19 7.93 -14.12
C GLY A 49 2.08 6.91 -14.36
N ASN A 50 2.38 5.89 -15.17
CA ASN A 50 1.45 4.79 -15.50
C ASN A 50 1.77 3.49 -14.75
N THR A 51 2.87 3.44 -14.01
CA THR A 51 3.31 2.24 -13.30
C THR A 51 2.68 2.19 -11.92
N LEU A 52 1.98 1.10 -11.59
CA LEU A 52 1.50 0.84 -10.23
C LEU A 52 2.70 0.54 -9.33
N VAL A 53 2.90 1.34 -8.29
CA VAL A 53 4.03 1.22 -7.34
C VAL A 53 3.59 0.83 -5.94
N GLY A 54 2.29 0.78 -5.69
CA GLY A 54 1.75 0.34 -4.42
C GLY A 54 0.25 0.19 -4.47
N THR A 55 -0.26 -0.74 -3.67
CA THR A 55 -1.68 -0.90 -3.42
C THR A 55 -1.88 -0.90 -1.92
N PHE A 56 -3.06 -0.49 -1.45
CA PHE A 56 -3.46 -0.67 -0.07
C PHE A 56 -4.91 -1.15 -0.08
N SER A 57 -5.07 -2.46 0.07
CA SER A 57 -6.38 -3.07 0.31
C SER A 57 -6.72 -2.95 1.78
N PHE A 58 -7.90 -2.43 2.05
CA PHE A 58 -8.39 -2.29 3.41
C PHE A 58 -8.87 -3.61 4.01
N GLU A 59 -8.98 -4.68 3.21
CA GLU A 59 -9.19 -6.04 3.73
C GLU A 59 -8.08 -6.44 4.71
N SER A 60 -6.82 -6.10 4.42
CA SER A 60 -5.70 -6.34 5.33
C SER A 60 -5.82 -5.54 6.62
N LEU A 61 -6.30 -4.29 6.53
CA LEU A 61 -6.59 -3.45 7.69
C LEU A 61 -7.73 -4.06 8.53
N MET A 62 -8.83 -4.47 7.89
CA MET A 62 -9.95 -5.12 8.56
C MET A 62 -9.52 -6.39 9.27
N THR A 63 -8.64 -7.18 8.65
CA THR A 63 -8.07 -8.39 9.25
C THR A 63 -7.21 -8.04 10.47
N ALA A 64 -6.37 -7.01 10.37
CA ALA A 64 -5.55 -6.54 11.49
C ALA A 64 -6.41 -6.04 12.67
N LEU A 65 -7.52 -5.35 12.41
CA LEU A 65 -8.43 -4.86 13.46
C LEU A 65 -9.15 -5.98 14.23
N GLN A 66 -9.00 -7.25 13.85
CA GLN A 66 -9.55 -8.40 14.58
C GLN A 66 -8.61 -8.92 15.68
N SER A 67 -7.34 -8.48 15.75
CA SER A 67 -6.32 -9.06 16.63
C SER A 67 -6.42 -8.69 18.11
N GLN A 68 -7.51 -8.06 18.56
CA GLN A 68 -7.73 -7.44 19.89
C GLN A 68 -6.78 -6.29 20.21
N THR A 69 -5.50 -6.41 19.87
CA THR A 69 -4.52 -5.34 20.03
C THR A 69 -3.61 -5.22 18.82
N LEU A 70 -3.09 -4.00 18.61
CA LEU A 70 -2.10 -3.66 17.60
C LEU A 70 -0.90 -3.02 18.28
N GLN A 71 0.31 -3.44 17.90
CA GLN A 71 1.54 -2.90 18.47
C GLN A 71 2.26 -2.01 17.45
N SER A 72 2.69 -0.83 17.88
CA SER A 72 3.50 0.05 17.04
C SER A 72 4.98 -0.33 17.04
N ASP A 73 5.74 0.25 16.11
CA ASP A 73 7.21 0.22 16.08
C ASP A 73 7.80 -1.21 16.15
N GLY A 74 7.39 -2.08 15.22
CA GLY A 74 8.01 -3.41 15.05
C GLY A 74 7.98 -4.28 16.31
N ASN A 75 6.94 -4.14 17.14
CA ASN A 75 6.73 -4.82 18.44
C ASN A 75 7.51 -4.25 19.64
N ASN A 76 8.10 -3.06 19.51
CA ASN A 76 8.79 -2.38 20.60
C ASN A 76 8.03 -1.16 21.15
N GLY A 77 6.98 -0.72 20.45
CA GLY A 77 6.19 0.44 20.83
C GLY A 77 4.95 0.11 21.68
N PRO A 78 4.14 1.14 21.98
CA PRO A 78 2.85 0.99 22.65
C PRO A 78 1.92 -0.05 21.99
N ILE A 79 1.12 -0.68 22.83
CA ILE A 79 0.02 -1.56 22.43
C ILE A 79 -1.27 -0.75 22.45
N TYR A 80 -2.05 -0.85 21.39
CA TYR A 80 -3.34 -0.18 21.22
C TYR A 80 -4.45 -1.23 21.16
N ASP A 81 -5.58 -0.96 21.82
CA ASP A 81 -6.77 -1.81 21.70
C ASP A 81 -7.39 -1.59 20.32
N THR A 82 -7.70 -2.66 19.59
CA THR A 82 -8.36 -2.53 18.28
C THR A 82 -9.74 -1.90 18.39
N GLN A 83 -10.40 -2.03 19.55
CA GLN A 83 -11.70 -1.39 19.81
C GLN A 83 -11.62 0.14 19.83
N ASP A 84 -10.45 0.74 20.08
CA ASP A 84 -10.28 2.20 20.05
C ASP A 84 -10.45 2.80 18.64
N TYR A 85 -10.42 1.96 17.60
CA TYR A 85 -10.62 2.36 16.20
C TYR A 85 -12.09 2.30 15.76
N TYR A 86 -13.01 1.78 16.57
CA TYR A 86 -14.41 1.64 16.18
C TYR A 86 -15.29 2.76 16.74
N GLY A 87 -16.24 3.21 15.91
CA GLY A 87 -17.15 4.29 16.23
C GLY A 87 -16.57 5.68 15.97
N ASN A 88 -17.43 6.58 15.51
CA ASN A 88 -17.07 7.93 15.17
C ASN A 88 -16.44 8.64 16.39
N PRO A 89 -15.23 9.21 16.25
CA PRO A 89 -14.50 9.77 17.38
C PRO A 89 -15.15 11.02 18.00
N VAL A 90 -16.11 11.66 17.32
CA VAL A 90 -16.79 12.87 17.80
C VAL A 90 -18.06 12.54 18.59
N ASN A 91 -18.86 11.58 18.14
CA ASN A 91 -20.20 11.34 18.67
C ASN A 91 -20.51 9.86 18.97
N THR A 92 -19.57 8.94 18.75
CA THR A 92 -19.70 7.49 19.00
C THR A 92 -20.76 6.76 18.14
N GLU A 93 -21.32 7.43 17.12
CA GLU A 93 -22.13 6.76 16.10
C GLU A 93 -21.30 5.74 15.33
N ASP A 94 -21.95 4.87 14.56
CA ASP A 94 -21.27 3.87 13.73
C ASP A 94 -20.31 2.96 14.52
N GLY A 95 -20.72 2.56 15.72
CA GLY A 95 -19.87 1.79 16.66
C GLY A 95 -19.39 0.42 16.15
N GLY A 96 -19.93 -0.07 15.02
CA GLY A 96 -19.47 -1.27 14.33
C GLY A 96 -18.49 -1.01 13.19
N GLU A 97 -18.18 0.26 12.90
CA GLU A 97 -17.36 0.67 11.77
C GLU A 97 -16.04 1.30 12.24
N PRO A 98 -14.92 1.04 11.53
CA PRO A 98 -13.62 1.58 11.87
C PRO A 98 -13.40 3.01 11.35
N PHE A 99 -12.64 3.78 12.11
CA PHE A 99 -12.21 5.14 11.84
C PHE A 99 -10.72 5.25 12.15
N ALA A 100 -9.93 5.74 11.19
CA ALA A 100 -8.49 5.85 11.37
C ALA A 100 -7.88 6.98 10.52
N TYR A 101 -6.79 7.57 11.01
CA TYR A 101 -5.91 8.33 10.13
C TYR A 101 -4.84 7.40 9.56
N LEU A 102 -4.81 7.29 8.24
CA LEU A 102 -3.89 6.43 7.51
C LEU A 102 -2.66 7.21 7.09
N HIS A 103 -1.52 6.53 7.14
CA HIS A 103 -0.25 7.02 6.68
C HIS A 103 0.33 6.00 5.69
N VAL A 104 0.57 6.40 4.46
CA VAL A 104 1.22 5.58 3.44
C VAL A 104 2.54 6.22 3.09
N PHE A 105 3.62 5.48 3.32
CA PHE A 105 4.97 5.92 2.99
C PHE A 105 5.50 5.13 1.79
N ALA A 106 6.00 5.85 0.79
CA ALA A 106 6.80 5.24 -0.27
C ALA A 106 8.07 4.64 0.33
N THR A 107 8.46 3.46 -0.14
CA THR A 107 9.74 2.87 0.25
C THR A 107 10.94 3.62 -0.29
N ALA A 108 12.10 3.34 0.29
CA ALA A 108 13.34 4.00 -0.09
C ALA A 108 13.57 3.93 -1.61
N GLY A 109 13.71 5.10 -2.24
CA GLY A 109 13.95 5.22 -3.69
C GLY A 109 12.69 5.18 -4.56
N LYS A 110 11.50 5.02 -3.98
CA LYS A 110 10.21 5.07 -4.69
C LYS A 110 9.51 6.40 -4.44
N THR A 111 8.66 6.78 -5.39
CA THR A 111 7.74 7.92 -5.32
C THR A 111 6.47 7.59 -6.09
N PHE A 112 5.41 8.37 -5.87
CA PHE A 112 4.18 8.30 -6.64
C PHE A 112 3.68 9.71 -6.97
N ASP A 113 3.02 9.88 -8.11
CA ASP A 113 2.42 11.13 -8.56
C ASP A 113 0.92 11.01 -8.82
N LYS A 114 0.35 9.81 -8.69
CA LYS A 114 -1.07 9.55 -8.88
C LYS A 114 -1.60 8.57 -7.85
N VAL A 115 -2.71 8.91 -7.23
CA VAL A 115 -3.44 8.06 -6.27
C VAL A 115 -4.84 7.80 -6.81
N VAL A 116 -5.23 6.54 -6.91
CA VAL A 116 -6.58 6.12 -7.27
C VAL A 116 -7.27 5.63 -6.01
N VAL A 117 -8.44 6.20 -5.72
CA VAL A 117 -9.31 5.84 -4.60
C VAL A 117 -10.52 5.12 -5.18
N THR A 118 -10.78 3.92 -4.71
CA THR A 118 -11.81 3.04 -5.26
C THR A 118 -12.64 2.43 -4.15
N GLN A 119 -13.96 2.42 -4.34
CA GLN A 119 -14.85 1.48 -3.67
C GLN A 119 -15.14 0.34 -4.64
N ILE A 120 -14.78 -0.89 -4.27
CA ILE A 120 -14.95 -2.05 -5.17
C ILE A 120 -16.42 -2.40 -5.31
N THR A 121 -17.11 -2.60 -4.19
CA THR A 121 -18.53 -2.97 -4.12
C THR A 121 -19.11 -2.61 -2.76
N GLY A 122 -20.43 -2.49 -2.67
CA GLY A 122 -21.14 -2.09 -1.43
C GLY A 122 -20.71 -0.70 -0.93
N GLY A 123 -21.45 -0.12 0.00
CA GLY A 123 -21.04 1.09 0.74
C GLY A 123 -20.43 2.23 -0.10
N GLY A 124 -19.55 3.00 0.52
CA GLY A 124 -18.73 4.03 -0.11
C GLY A 124 -17.40 4.17 0.61
N PHE A 125 -16.36 4.62 -0.10
CA PHE A 125 -15.10 5.01 0.54
C PHE A 125 -15.23 6.46 1.00
N GLU A 126 -15.44 6.66 2.30
CA GLU A 126 -15.56 7.98 2.93
C GLU A 126 -14.22 8.45 3.51
N PHE A 127 -13.79 9.67 3.17
CA PHE A 127 -12.52 10.23 3.64
C PHE A 127 -12.49 11.77 3.75
N ASP A 128 -11.51 12.29 4.47
CA ASP A 128 -11.19 13.73 4.60
C ASP A 128 -9.71 13.95 4.97
N ASN A 129 -9.30 15.20 5.23
CA ASN A 129 -8.00 15.58 5.78
C ASN A 129 -6.80 14.95 5.05
N VAL A 130 -6.86 14.98 3.71
CA VAL A 130 -5.79 14.45 2.85
C VAL A 130 -4.51 15.27 3.05
N MET A 131 -3.39 14.56 3.22
CA MET A 131 -2.07 15.13 3.36
C MET A 131 -1.11 14.50 2.35
N VAL A 132 -0.24 15.31 1.75
CA VAL A 132 0.80 14.87 0.83
C VAL A 132 2.12 15.48 1.27
N SER A 133 3.21 14.74 1.18
CA SER A 133 4.56 15.29 1.34
C SER A 133 5.51 14.78 0.27
N PHE A 134 6.39 15.68 -0.16
CA PHE A 134 7.41 15.45 -1.19
C PHE A 134 8.81 15.28 -0.58
N ALA A 135 8.94 15.49 0.74
CA ALA A 135 10.22 15.38 1.44
C ALA A 135 10.64 13.91 1.61
N LYS A 136 11.95 13.63 1.52
CA LYS A 136 12.51 12.30 1.83
C LYS A 136 12.14 11.91 3.27
N THR A 137 11.67 10.68 3.44
CA THR A 137 10.85 10.21 4.56
C THR A 137 11.43 10.48 5.95
N ALA A 138 10.64 11.06 6.86
CA ALA A 138 10.87 11.01 8.29
C ALA A 138 10.31 9.68 8.85
N SER A 139 11.12 8.94 9.60
CA SER A 139 10.69 7.71 10.27
C SER A 139 9.61 8.03 11.31
N ALA A 140 8.55 7.22 11.35
CA ALA A 140 7.42 7.43 12.25
C ALA A 140 7.42 6.36 13.35
N GLY A 141 8.33 6.50 14.31
CA GLY A 141 8.58 5.53 15.39
C GLY A 141 7.43 5.32 16.40
N THR A 142 6.23 5.85 16.15
CA THR A 142 5.06 5.64 17.02
C THR A 142 3.83 5.12 16.27
N LEU A 143 3.97 4.75 15.00
CA LEU A 143 2.83 4.29 14.20
C LEU A 143 2.66 2.77 14.30
N VAL A 144 1.42 2.32 14.23
CA VAL A 144 1.09 0.90 14.08
C VAL A 144 1.43 0.49 12.66
N HIS A 145 2.33 -0.47 12.51
CA HIS A 145 2.69 -1.01 11.21
C HIS A 145 1.73 -2.15 10.90
N ILE A 146 0.86 -1.95 9.92
CA ILE A 146 0.06 -3.05 9.39
C ILE A 146 0.80 -3.54 8.17
N ALA A 147 0.98 -4.86 8.07
CA ALA A 147 1.53 -5.45 6.86
C ALA A 147 0.68 -4.99 5.67
N GLY A 148 1.22 -4.06 4.87
CA GLY A 148 0.61 -3.63 3.63
C GLY A 148 0.56 -4.79 2.65
N PRO A 149 -0.23 -4.69 1.56
CA PRO A 149 -0.23 -5.72 0.55
C PRO A 149 1.15 -5.82 -0.11
N VAL A 150 1.43 -7.05 -0.55
CA VAL A 150 2.65 -7.47 -1.24
C VAL A 150 2.88 -6.57 -2.46
N GLU A 151 4.08 -6.02 -2.60
CA GLU A 151 4.50 -5.32 -3.83
C GLU A 151 4.33 -6.29 -5.01
N THR A 152 3.57 -5.90 -6.04
CA THR A 152 3.66 -6.59 -7.32
C THR A 152 5.00 -6.21 -7.91
N VAL A 153 6.02 -7.00 -7.61
CA VAL A 153 7.28 -6.94 -8.33
C VAL A 153 6.96 -7.36 -9.76
N VAL A 154 6.76 -6.40 -10.66
CA VAL A 154 7.04 -6.65 -12.07
C VAL A 154 8.55 -6.82 -12.10
N VAL A 155 9.00 -8.07 -12.03
CA VAL A 155 10.36 -8.39 -12.44
C VAL A 155 10.34 -8.08 -13.93
N GLU A 156 10.89 -6.91 -14.32
CA GLU A 156 11.38 -6.79 -15.68
C GLU A 156 12.31 -7.99 -15.85
N ASP A 157 12.04 -8.80 -16.86
CA ASP A 157 12.90 -9.93 -17.21
C ASP A 157 14.25 -9.37 -17.66
N ASP A 158 15.08 -9.03 -16.68
CA ASP A 158 16.46 -8.62 -16.85
C ASP A 158 17.36 -9.83 -17.13
N THR A 159 16.78 -11.01 -17.40
CA THR A 159 17.53 -12.05 -18.08
C THR A 159 18.06 -11.41 -19.36
N PRO A 160 19.39 -11.21 -19.49
CA PRO A 160 19.92 -10.66 -20.71
C PRO A 160 19.41 -11.58 -21.81
N ALA A 161 18.67 -11.02 -22.77
CA ALA A 161 18.26 -11.79 -23.94
C ALA A 161 19.53 -12.51 -24.41
N ALA A 162 19.50 -13.84 -24.39
CA ALA A 162 20.66 -14.65 -24.77
C ALA A 162 21.19 -14.04 -26.07
N PRO A 163 22.50 -13.72 -26.16
CA PRO A 163 23.01 -13.02 -27.33
C PRO A 163 22.54 -13.81 -28.53
N VAL A 164 21.87 -13.12 -29.46
CA VAL A 164 21.43 -13.74 -30.71
C VAL A 164 22.69 -14.15 -31.44
N VAL A 165 23.14 -15.39 -31.21
CA VAL A 165 24.23 -15.99 -31.96
C VAL A 165 23.66 -16.19 -33.35
N LYS A 166 23.94 -15.24 -34.26
CA LYS A 166 23.72 -15.45 -35.68
C LYS A 166 24.52 -16.70 -36.05
N PRO A 167 23.91 -17.75 -36.61
CA PRO A 167 24.66 -18.94 -36.98
C PRO A 167 25.64 -18.55 -38.07
N GLU A 168 26.92 -18.54 -37.74
CA GLU A 168 27.96 -18.50 -38.75
C GLU A 168 28.01 -19.89 -39.40
N LEU A 169 27.78 -19.90 -40.72
CA LEU A 169 27.77 -21.11 -41.52
C LEU A 169 29.20 -21.65 -41.67
N ALA A 170 29.41 -22.84 -41.08
CA ALA A 170 30.06 -24.02 -41.67
C ALA A 170 31.34 -24.57 -41.01
N ASN A 171 31.30 -25.90 -40.84
CA ASN A 171 32.35 -26.91 -41.02
C ASN A 171 33.60 -26.84 -40.11
N THR A 172 33.74 -27.77 -39.17
CA THR A 172 34.41 -29.07 -39.33
C THR A 172 34.43 -29.79 -37.98
N GLY A 173 34.27 -31.12 -37.98
CA GLY A 173 34.00 -31.91 -36.78
C GLY A 173 35.15 -32.01 -35.78
N ALA A 174 34.79 -32.16 -34.50
CA ALA A 174 35.54 -32.91 -33.49
C ALA A 174 34.68 -33.03 -32.21
N ASP A 175 34.73 -34.22 -31.61
CA ASP A 175 34.14 -34.60 -30.33
C ASP A 175 34.74 -33.82 -29.15
N GLY A 176 33.94 -33.60 -28.10
CA GLY A 176 34.42 -32.93 -26.88
C GLY A 176 33.38 -32.79 -25.78
N THR A 177 32.95 -33.91 -25.20
CA THR A 177 32.39 -33.95 -23.85
C THR A 177 33.33 -33.25 -22.85
N TRP A 178 32.84 -32.29 -22.05
CA TRP A 178 32.55 -32.47 -20.61
C TRP A 178 32.46 -31.17 -19.77
N TYR A 179 31.55 -31.22 -18.77
CA TYR A 179 31.40 -30.45 -17.51
C TYR A 179 30.96 -28.97 -17.62
N LEU A 180 29.89 -28.53 -16.93
CA LEU A 180 29.91 -28.31 -15.47
C LEU A 180 28.54 -28.52 -14.79
N LEU A 181 28.57 -29.30 -13.71
CA LEU A 181 27.64 -29.28 -12.58
C LEU A 181 28.03 -28.15 -11.59
N SER A 182 27.06 -27.38 -11.10
CA SER A 182 27.04 -26.76 -9.75
C SER A 182 25.64 -26.15 -9.55
N LEU A 183 24.71 -26.67 -8.71
CA LEU A 183 24.63 -26.63 -7.23
C LEU A 183 24.79 -25.24 -6.59
N GLY A 184 23.83 -24.86 -5.74
CA GLY A 184 23.96 -23.81 -4.71
C GLY A 184 22.93 -22.68 -4.84
N ILE A 185 21.75 -22.76 -4.19
CA ILE A 185 21.44 -22.36 -2.79
C ILE A 185 21.23 -20.84 -2.60
N SER A 186 20.09 -20.53 -1.98
CA SER A 186 19.72 -19.34 -1.19
C SER A 186 19.77 -17.96 -1.84
N GLY A 187 18.64 -17.25 -1.76
CA GLY A 187 18.55 -15.84 -2.07
C GLY A 187 17.31 -15.17 -1.52
N MET A 188 17.22 -15.14 -0.18
CA MET A 188 16.62 -14.07 0.64
C MET A 188 15.34 -13.38 0.10
N LEU A 189 14.20 -13.66 0.75
CA LEU A 189 13.01 -12.82 0.67
C LEU A 189 13.32 -11.45 1.29
N LEU A 190 13.79 -10.50 0.48
CA LEU A 190 13.96 -9.11 0.90
C LEU A 190 12.61 -8.42 0.77
N ALA A 191 11.92 -8.29 1.90
CA ALA A 191 10.71 -7.49 2.01
C ALA A 191 11.10 -6.00 2.07
N SER A 192 10.86 -5.27 0.99
CA SER A 192 10.89 -3.81 0.95
C SER A 192 10.18 -3.34 -0.33
N GLY A 193 8.93 -2.86 -0.38
CA GLY A 193 7.92 -2.57 0.62
C GLY A 193 6.97 -1.44 0.16
N ALA A 194 5.83 -1.30 0.83
CA ALA A 194 5.11 -0.06 1.13
C ALA A 194 4.53 -0.30 2.53
N VAL A 195 4.79 0.58 3.49
CA VAL A 195 4.30 0.39 4.86
C VAL A 195 3.12 1.32 5.07
N ALA A 196 1.95 0.73 5.25
CA ALA A 196 0.78 1.45 5.73
C ALA A 196 0.86 1.49 7.26
N LEU A 197 0.94 2.72 7.76
CA LEU A 197 1.07 3.05 9.16
C LEU A 197 -0.24 3.67 9.62
N ILE A 198 -0.74 3.24 10.77
CA ILE A 198 -1.96 3.79 11.36
C ILE A 198 -1.61 4.43 12.70
N THR A 199 -2.11 5.65 12.92
CA THR A 199 -2.04 6.29 14.24
C THR A 199 -3.29 5.92 15.03
N ALA A 200 -3.11 5.42 16.24
CA ALA A 200 -4.19 5.30 17.20
C ALA A 200 -4.62 6.65 17.79
N LYS A 201 -5.89 6.71 18.18
CA LYS A 201 -6.56 7.79 18.92
C LYS A 201 -5.70 8.37 20.04
N ARG A 202 -5.41 9.68 20.00
CA ARG A 202 -5.17 10.42 21.26
C ARG A 202 -6.52 10.72 21.89
N ARG A 203 -6.85 10.01 22.97
CA ARG A 203 -7.93 10.43 23.87
C ARG A 203 -7.59 11.85 24.36
N ARG A 204 -8.48 12.81 24.12
CA ARG A 204 -8.51 14.07 24.88
C ARG A 204 -9.14 13.79 26.24
#